data_AF-A0A914EN73-F1
#
_entry.id   AF-A0A914EN73-F1
#
_cell.length_a   1.000
_cell.length_b   1.000
_cell.length_c   1.000
_cell.angle_alpha   90.00
_cell.angle_beta   90.00
_cell.angle_gamma   90.00
#
_symmetry.space_group_name_H-M   'P 1'
#
loop_
_entity.id
_entity.type
_entity.pdbx_description
1 polymer ?
#
loop_
_entity_poly.entity_id
_entity_poly.type
_entity_poly.pdbx_seq_one_letter_code
_entity_poly.pdbx_strand_id
1 'polypeptide(L)'
;MRFSELLLATRRRDSRPLYRRLFPNYRVELLFRITHTCLISCTIFLTSYSAVHGFIYYKYKKPIRREELAILERELLEADRAGFKILDRDGKPLRASTV
;
A
#
# COMPACT_ATOMS: atom_id res chain seq x y z
N MET A 1 -32.08 30.98 41.06
CA MET A 1 -30.94 30.28 40.42
C MET A 1 -29.64 30.99 40.76
N ARG A 2 -28.91 30.54 41.79
CA ARG A 2 -27.59 31.08 42.16
C ARG A 2 -26.70 30.01 42.80
N PHE A 3 -26.39 28.95 42.07
CA PHE A 3 -25.40 27.95 42.48
C PHE A 3 -24.64 27.43 41.25
N SER A 4 -23.73 28.22 40.68
CA SER A 4 -22.95 27.75 39.52
C SER A 4 -21.49 28.20 39.48
N GLU A 5 -21.09 29.27 40.18
CA GLU A 5 -19.72 29.80 40.02
C GLU A 5 -18.75 29.36 41.13
N LEU A 6 -19.25 29.16 42.36
CA LEU A 6 -18.42 28.76 43.51
C LEU A 6 -17.96 27.28 43.47
N LEU A 7 -18.68 26.40 42.75
CA LEU A 7 -18.30 24.99 42.58
C LEU A 7 -17.14 24.80 41.59
N LEU A 8 -16.89 25.77 40.70
CA LEU A 8 -15.76 25.76 39.76
C LEU A 8 -14.45 26.23 40.42
N ALA A 9 -14.53 27.06 41.46
CA ALA A 9 -13.38 27.59 42.19
C ALA A 9 -12.84 26.65 43.29
N THR A 10 -13.63 25.66 43.73
CA THR A 10 -13.15 24.63 44.67
C THR A 10 -12.14 23.70 43.98
N ARG A 11 -10.86 23.82 44.37
CA ARG A 11 -9.77 22.92 43.96
C ARG A 11 -10.15 21.47 44.26
N ARG A 12 -10.53 20.70 43.24
CA ARG A 12 -10.83 19.28 43.37
C ARG A 12 -9.59 18.56 43.91
N ARG A 13 -9.68 17.96 45.09
CA ARG A 13 -8.68 17.04 45.69
C ARG A 13 -8.60 15.70 44.95
N ASP A 14 -8.75 15.70 43.63
CA ASP A 14 -8.70 14.48 42.85
C ASP A 14 -7.26 14.26 42.41
N SER A 15 -6.49 13.58 43.27
CA SER A 15 -5.10 13.20 43.02
C SER A 15 -4.98 12.03 42.02
N ARG A 16 -6.07 11.69 41.32
CA ARG A 16 -6.12 10.61 40.34
C ARG A 16 -5.64 11.14 38.99
N PRO A 17 -4.66 10.49 38.35
CA PRO A 17 -4.02 11.02 37.15
C PRO A 17 -5.00 11.12 35.97
N LEU A 18 -4.85 12.19 35.18
CA LEU A 18 -5.75 12.61 34.09
C LEU A 18 -6.04 11.50 33.05
N TYR A 19 -5.09 10.59 32.82
CA TYR A 19 -5.26 9.47 31.88
C TYR A 19 -6.45 8.56 32.25
N ARG A 20 -6.78 8.43 33.53
CA ARG A 20 -7.87 7.57 34.03
C ARG A 20 -9.25 8.17 33.79
N ARG A 21 -9.34 9.48 33.54
CA ARG A 21 -10.61 10.22 33.39
C ARG A 21 -11.04 10.36 31.93
N LEU A 22 -10.08 10.53 31.02
CA LEU A 22 -10.34 10.60 29.57
C LEU A 22 -10.44 9.20 28.95
N PHE A 23 -9.67 8.24 29.45
CA PHE A 23 -9.72 6.86 29.00
C PHE A 23 -9.93 5.93 30.19
N PRO A 24 -11.16 5.44 30.43
CA PRO A 24 -11.35 4.40 31.43
C PRO A 24 -10.52 3.17 31.01
N ASN A 25 -9.82 2.54 31.97
CA ASN A 25 -8.83 1.48 31.70
C ASN A 25 -9.35 0.39 30.74
N TYR A 26 -10.64 0.04 30.83
CA TYR A 26 -11.27 -0.96 29.96
C TYR A 26 -11.25 -0.60 28.47
N ARG A 27 -11.32 0.69 28.10
CA ARG A 27 -11.30 1.13 26.69
C ARG A 27 -9.90 1.03 26.10
N VAL A 28 -8.88 1.35 26.89
CA VAL A 28 -7.48 1.26 26.47
C VAL A 28 -7.11 -0.20 26.22
N GLU A 29 -7.54 -1.08 27.13
CA GLU A 29 -7.28 -2.52 27.03
C GLU A 29 -8.04 -3.17 25.86
N LEU A 30 -9.29 -2.76 25.64
CA LEU A 30 -10.07 -3.18 24.48
C LEU A 30 -9.45 -2.73 23.16
N LEU A 31 -9.02 -1.46 23.06
CA LEU A 31 -8.34 -0.92 21.88
C LEU A 31 -7.04 -1.69 21.62
N PHE A 32 -6.22 -1.92 22.65
CA PHE A 32 -4.98 -2.67 22.52
C PHE A 32 -5.22 -4.10 22.03
N ARG A 33 -6.24 -4.78 22.55
CA ARG A 33 -6.61 -6.13 22.10
C ARG A 33 -7.02 -6.15 20.63
N ILE A 34 -7.90 -5.23 20.23
CA ILE A 34 -8.39 -5.13 18.85
C ILE A 34 -7.23 -4.79 17.90
N THR A 35 -6.40 -3.80 18.23
CA THR A 35 -5.28 -3.40 17.37
C THR A 35 -4.28 -4.53 17.21
N HIS A 36 -3.97 -5.26 18.28
CA HIS A 36 -3.04 -6.38 18.21
C HIS A 36 -3.58 -7.53 17.36
N THR A 37 -4.86 -7.89 17.53
CA THR A 37 -5.51 -8.91 16.68
C THR A 37 -5.57 -8.46 15.22
N CYS A 38 -5.93 -7.20 14.95
CA CYS A 38 -5.94 -6.65 13.60
C CYS A 38 -4.56 -6.63 12.96
N LEU A 39 -3.50 -6.28 13.69
CA LEU A 39 -2.13 -6.29 13.17
C LEU A 39 -1.70 -7.69 12.77
N ILE A 40 -1.96 -8.69 13.61
CA ILE A 40 -1.62 -10.09 13.30
C ILE A 40 -2.42 -10.59 12.09
N SER A 41 -3.73 -10.34 12.05
CA SER A 41 -4.56 -10.75 10.90
C SER A 41 -4.15 -10.03 9.62
N CYS A 42 -3.79 -8.75 9.71
CA CYS A 42 -3.37 -7.94 8.57
C CYS A 42 -2.04 -8.43 8.00
N THR A 43 -1.04 -8.76 8.85
CA THR A 43 0.24 -9.28 8.36
C THR A 43 0.08 -10.63 7.68
N ILE A 44 -0.73 -11.54 8.21
CA ILE A 44 -1.02 -12.83 7.58
C ILE A 44 -1.73 -12.63 6.23
N PHE A 45 -2.69 -11.71 6.16
CA PHE A 45 -3.39 -11.42 4.91
C PHE A 45 -2.47 -10.79 3.86
N LEU A 46 -1.67 -9.79 4.24
CA LEU A 46 -0.70 -9.12 3.36
C LEU A 46 0.35 -10.08 2.81
N THR A 47 0.87 -10.96 3.67
CA THR A 47 1.86 -11.97 3.26
C THR A 47 1.25 -12.99 2.31
N SER A 48 0.05 -13.48 2.60
CA SER A 48 -0.67 -14.39 1.69
C SER A 48 -0.97 -13.72 0.33
N TYR A 49 -1.50 -12.50 0.35
CA TYR A 49 -1.85 -11.76 -0.87
C TYR A 49 -0.62 -11.48 -1.73
N SER A 50 0.48 -11.00 -1.12
CA SER A 50 1.72 -10.71 -1.84
C SER A 50 2.35 -11.97 -2.42
N ALA A 51 2.31 -13.10 -1.71
CA ALA A 51 2.81 -14.38 -2.22
C ALA A 51 2.01 -14.86 -3.44
N VAL A 52 0.67 -14.83 -3.37
CA VAL A 52 -0.20 -15.24 -4.49
C VAL A 52 0.00 -14.34 -5.70
N HIS A 53 0.03 -13.01 -5.50
CA HIS A 53 0.26 -12.07 -6.59
C HIS A 53 1.66 -12.22 -7.20
N GLY A 54 2.68 -12.42 -6.37
CA GLY A 54 4.05 -12.69 -6.83
C GLY A 54 4.13 -13.97 -7.67
N PHE A 55 3.48 -15.04 -7.20
CA PHE A 55 3.41 -16.31 -7.92
C PHE A 55 2.69 -16.16 -9.26
N ILE A 56 1.51 -15.52 -9.28
CA ILE A 56 0.74 -15.27 -10.51
C ILE A 56 1.55 -14.41 -11.48
N TYR A 57 2.23 -13.38 -10.98
CA TYR A 57 3.07 -12.53 -11.80
C TYR A 57 4.19 -13.31 -12.46
N TYR A 58 4.90 -14.12 -11.69
CA TYR A 58 6.04 -14.89 -12.20
C TYR A 58 5.60 -15.98 -13.19
N LYS A 59 4.52 -16.70 -12.87
CA LYS A 59 4.07 -17.83 -13.67
C LYS A 59 3.29 -17.42 -14.92
N TYR A 60 2.50 -16.35 -14.87
CA TYR A 60 1.60 -15.99 -15.97
C TYR A 60 1.96 -14.64 -16.62
N LYS A 61 2.13 -13.56 -15.84
CA LYS A 61 2.33 -12.23 -16.44
C LYS A 61 3.72 -12.07 -17.08
N LYS A 62 4.76 -12.59 -16.44
CA LYS A 62 6.14 -12.51 -16.94
C LYS A 62 6.33 -13.23 -18.29
N PRO A 63 5.86 -14.47 -18.51
CA PRO A 63 6.02 -15.12 -19.81
C PRO A 63 5.24 -14.43 -20.91
N ILE A 64 3.98 -14.02 -20.66
CA ILE A 64 3.17 -13.29 -21.65
C ILE A 64 3.90 -12.02 -22.12
N ARG A 65 4.46 -11.24 -21.19
CA ARG A 65 5.21 -10.03 -21.55
C ARG A 65 6.48 -10.34 -22.35
N ARG A 66 7.14 -11.48 -22.09
CA ARG A 66 8.32 -11.90 -22.86
C ARG A 66 7.95 -12.30 -24.28
N GLU A 67 6.82 -12.95 -24.47
CA GLU A 67 6.31 -13.31 -25.79
C GLU A 67 5.97 -12.06 -26.61
N GLU A 68 5.26 -11.10 -25.99
CA GLU A 68 4.96 -9.80 -26.61
C GLU A 68 6.24 -9.05 -27.02
N LEU A 69 7.25 -9.01 -26.14
CA LEU A 69 8.54 -8.39 -26.44
C LEU A 69 9.29 -9.11 -27.57
N ALA A 70 9.28 -10.45 -27.58
CA ALA A 70 9.94 -11.23 -28.62
C ALA A 70 9.27 -11.05 -30.01
N ILE A 71 7.95 -10.88 -30.04
CA ILE A 71 7.22 -10.56 -31.28
C ILE A 71 7.60 -9.16 -31.74
N LEU A 72 7.59 -8.18 -30.83
CA LEU A 72 7.96 -6.80 -31.14
C LEU A 72 9.41 -6.68 -31.65
N GLU A 73 10.36 -7.38 -31.04
CA GLU A 73 11.75 -7.44 -31.48
C GLU A 73 11.88 -7.97 -32.92
N ARG A 74 11.09 -8.99 -33.28
CA ARG A 74 11.09 -9.54 -34.65
C ARG A 74 10.51 -8.54 -35.64
N GLU A 75 9.39 -7.91 -35.32
CA GLU A 75 8.76 -6.90 -36.17
C GLU A 75 9.69 -5.70 -36.41
N LEU A 76 10.40 -5.26 -35.36
CA LEU A 76 11.42 -4.20 -35.47
C LEU A 76 12.59 -4.62 -36.36
N LEU A 77 13.08 -5.86 -36.23
CA LEU A 77 14.16 -6.37 -37.07
C LEU A 77 13.74 -6.48 -38.55
N GLU A 78 12.51 -6.90 -38.84
CA GLU A 78 11.98 -6.96 -40.21
C GLU A 78 11.82 -5.57 -40.81
N ALA A 79 11.31 -4.62 -40.03
CA ALA A 79 11.19 -3.23 -40.45
C ALA A 79 12.56 -2.57 -40.72
N ASP A 80 13.55 -2.81 -39.83
CA ASP A 80 14.93 -2.34 -40.02
C ASP A 80 15.55 -2.94 -41.29
N ARG A 81 15.34 -4.23 -41.55
CA ARG A 81 15.82 -4.91 -42.79
C ARG A 81 15.16 -4.36 -44.04
N ALA A 82 13.89 -3.97 -43.97
CA ALA A 82 13.17 -3.32 -45.06
C ALA A 82 13.51 -1.82 -45.20
N GLY A 83 14.32 -1.26 -44.30
CA GLY A 83 14.76 0.13 -44.33
C GLY A 83 13.76 1.14 -43.77
N PHE A 84 12.72 0.68 -43.08
CA PHE A 84 11.75 1.57 -42.42
C PHE A 84 12.32 2.13 -41.12
N LYS A 85 12.16 3.45 -40.90
CA LYS A 85 12.48 4.10 -39.63
C LYS A 85 11.21 4.19 -38.78
N ILE A 86 11.04 3.28 -37.83
CA ILE A 86 9.94 3.33 -36.86
C ILE A 86 10.33 4.32 -35.77
N LEU A 87 9.46 5.29 -35.47
CA LEU A 87 9.65 6.31 -34.44
C LEU A 87 8.79 5.97 -33.22
N ASP A 88 9.38 6.12 -32.03
CA ASP A 88 8.66 6.06 -30.76
C ASP A 88 7.76 7.30 -30.60
N ARG A 89 6.88 7.27 -29.58
CA ARG A 89 6.01 8.38 -29.21
C ARG A 89 6.77 9.70 -28.94
N ASP A 90 8.03 9.59 -28.53
CA ASP A 90 8.95 10.71 -28.29
C ASP A 90 9.75 11.14 -29.53
N GLY A 91 9.45 10.58 -30.72
CA GLY A 91 10.13 10.89 -31.98
C GLY A 91 11.54 10.30 -32.12
N LYS A 92 11.94 9.38 -31.24
CA LYS A 92 13.23 8.67 -31.31
C LYS A 92 13.10 7.40 -32.15
N PRO A 93 14.11 6.99 -32.93
CA PRO A 93 14.06 5.74 -33.68
C PRO A 93 14.01 4.54 -32.73
N LEU A 94 12.97 3.71 -32.84
CA LEU A 94 12.86 2.45 -32.13
C LEU A 94 13.78 1.44 -32.81
N ARG A 95 14.80 0.97 -32.08
CA ARG A 95 15.72 -0.07 -32.56
C ARG A 95 15.49 -1.35 -31.78
N ALA A 96 15.72 -2.49 -32.42
CA ALA A 96 15.70 -3.78 -31.75
C ALA A 96 16.71 -3.89 -30.59
N SER A 97 17.75 -3.04 -30.56
CA SER A 97 18.73 -2.99 -29.46
C SER A 97 18.31 -2.15 -28.25
N THR A 98 17.22 -1.39 -28.35
CA THR A 98 16.75 -0.46 -27.30
C THR A 98 15.57 -0.99 -26.49
N VAL A 99 14.94 -2.08 -26.96
CA VAL A 99 13.90 -2.85 -26.26
C VAL A 99 14.57 -3.91 -25.39
#